data_AF-A0A5R2MT27-F1
#
_entry.id   AF-A0A5R2MT27-F1
#
_cell.length_a   1.000
_cell.length_b   1.000
_cell.length_c   1.000
_cell.angle_alpha   90.00
_cell.angle_beta   90.00
_cell.angle_gamma   90.00
#
_symmetry.space_group_name_H-M   'P 1'
#
loop_
_entity.id
_entity.type
_entity.pdbx_description
1 polymer ?
#
loop_
_entity_poly.entity_id
_entity_poly.type
_entity_poly.pdbx_seq_one_letter_code
_entity_poly.pdbx_strand_id
1 'polypeptide(L)'
;KWFELIIAAKADLALLMTLEQGKPLKESLGEIDYAASFIEWYAEEAKRLNAESVTGHLPNAEMMVRREPLGVVGGVTPWNFPSAMLTRKAAAALAAG
;
A
#
# COMPACT_ATOMS: atom_id res chain seq x y z
N LYS A 1 -11.94 4.96 0.78
CA LYS A 1 -11.66 6.34 1.25
C LYS A 1 -10.28 6.88 0.86
N TRP A 2 -9.13 6.32 1.28
CA TRP A 2 -7.83 6.93 0.92
C TRP A 2 -7.59 6.98 -0.60
N PHE A 3 -7.83 5.87 -1.31
CA PHE A 3 -7.83 5.82 -2.77
C PHE A 3 -8.71 6.92 -3.39
N GLU A 4 -9.98 6.98 -2.99
CA GLU A 4 -10.96 7.95 -3.51
C GLU A 4 -10.51 9.40 -3.32
N LEU A 5 -9.90 9.71 -2.16
CA LEU A 5 -9.37 11.04 -1.87
C LEU A 5 -8.17 11.40 -2.76
N ILE A 6 -7.27 10.44 -3.04
CA ILE A 6 -6.16 10.65 -3.97
C ILE A 6 -6.69 10.94 -5.38
N ILE A 7 -7.67 10.15 -5.86
CA ILE A 7 -8.27 10.35 -7.18
C ILE A 7 -9.01 11.69 -7.26
N ALA A 8 -9.76 12.06 -6.22
CA ALA A 8 -10.46 13.34 -6.17
C ALA A 8 -9.49 14.54 -6.20
N ALA A 9 -8.33 14.43 -5.56
CA ALA A 9 -7.29 15.47 -5.51
C ALA A 9 -6.22 15.33 -6.61
N LYS A 10 -6.44 14.47 -7.63
CA LYS A 10 -5.39 14.08 -8.57
C LYS A 10 -4.70 15.25 -9.26
N ALA A 11 -5.46 16.22 -9.75
CA ALA A 11 -4.92 17.37 -10.47
C ALA A 11 -4.00 18.22 -9.58
N ASP A 12 -4.43 18.49 -8.34
CA ASP A 12 -3.68 19.29 -7.38
C ASP A 12 -2.41 18.57 -6.92
N LEU A 13 -2.51 17.27 -6.62
CA LEU A 13 -1.36 16.45 -6.23
C LEU A 13 -0.32 16.34 -7.36
N ALA A 14 -0.77 16.19 -8.61
CA ALA A 14 0.13 16.15 -9.76
C ALA A 14 0.83 17.49 -9.99
N LEU A 15 0.12 18.61 -9.79
CA LEU A 15 0.72 19.94 -9.88
C LEU A 15 1.78 20.15 -8.80
N LEU A 16 1.49 19.81 -7.55
CA LEU A 16 2.46 19.88 -6.45
C LEU A 16 3.72 19.05 -6.75
N MET A 17 3.53 17.81 -7.19
CA MET A 17 4.65 16.92 -7.55
C MET A 17 5.51 17.50 -8.68
N THR A 18 4.89 18.06 -9.72
CA THR A 18 5.64 18.73 -10.80
C THR A 18 6.44 19.92 -10.29
N LEU A 19 5.85 20.73 -9.40
CA LEU A 19 6.52 21.91 -8.86
C LEU A 19 7.70 21.56 -7.94
N GLU A 20 7.58 20.50 -7.14
CA GLU A 20 8.64 20.11 -6.18
C GLU A 20 9.73 19.23 -6.80
N GLN A 21 9.37 18.32 -7.72
CA GLN A 21 10.26 17.29 -8.24
C GLN A 21 10.76 17.60 -9.66
N GLY A 22 10.00 18.38 -10.44
CA GLY A 22 10.38 18.87 -11.76
C GLY A 22 9.93 18.02 -12.95
N LYS A 23 9.30 16.85 -12.75
CA LYS A 23 8.79 16.03 -13.87
C LYS A 23 7.61 16.70 -14.59
N PRO A 24 7.42 16.43 -15.90
CA PRO A 24 6.29 16.95 -16.65
C PRO A 24 4.94 16.59 -16.01
N LEU A 25 3.97 17.51 -16.06
CA LEU A 25 2.65 17.32 -15.46
C LEU A 25 1.94 16.03 -15.92
N LYS A 26 2.13 15.65 -17.18
CA LYS A 26 1.59 14.39 -17.72
C LYS A 26 2.13 13.15 -16.99
N GLU A 27 3.43 13.16 -16.65
CA GLU A 27 4.05 12.07 -15.89
C GLU A 27 3.59 12.10 -14.43
N SER A 28 3.48 13.27 -13.81
CA SER A 28 2.93 13.41 -12.45
C SER A 28 1.51 12.87 -12.35
N LEU A 29 0.64 13.18 -13.31
CA LEU A 29 -0.73 12.65 -13.37
C LEU A 29 -0.75 11.12 -13.41
N GLY A 30 0.13 10.53 -14.22
CA GLY A 30 0.29 9.08 -14.31
C GLY A 30 0.83 8.48 -13.01
N GLU A 31 1.77 9.15 -12.34
CA GLU A 31 2.24 8.71 -11.03
C GLU A 31 1.14 8.74 -9.98
N ILE A 32 0.27 9.76 -9.94
CA ILE A 32 -0.82 9.80 -8.97
C ILE A 32 -1.79 8.63 -9.16
N ASP A 33 -2.14 8.29 -10.41
CA ASP A 33 -2.95 7.09 -10.69
C ASP A 33 -2.23 5.82 -10.24
N TYR A 34 -0.95 5.70 -10.57
CA TYR A 34 -0.14 4.55 -10.19
C TYR A 34 -0.03 4.41 -8.67
N ALA A 35 0.20 5.51 -7.97
CA ALA A 35 0.25 5.57 -6.52
C ALA A 35 -1.08 5.17 -5.88
N ALA A 36 -2.20 5.63 -6.44
CA ALA A 36 -3.55 5.27 -5.98
C ALA A 36 -3.82 3.76 -6.17
N SER A 37 -3.37 3.17 -7.28
CA SER A 37 -3.57 1.74 -7.54
C SER A 37 -2.96 0.82 -6.48
N PHE A 38 -1.84 1.21 -5.85
CA PHE A 38 -1.30 0.48 -4.71
C PHE A 38 -2.27 0.48 -3.52
N ILE A 39 -2.89 1.63 -3.24
CA ILE A 39 -3.85 1.75 -2.14
C ILE A 39 -5.04 0.84 -2.36
N GLU A 40 -5.62 0.86 -3.56
CA GLU A 40 -6.76 0.02 -3.93
C GLU A 40 -6.41 -1.46 -3.85
N TRP A 41 -5.27 -1.86 -4.42
CA TRP A 41 -4.85 -3.25 -4.43
C TRP A 41 -4.63 -3.80 -3.01
N TYR A 42 -3.88 -3.07 -2.16
CA TYR A 42 -3.62 -3.50 -0.79
C TYR A 42 -4.86 -3.47 0.09
N ALA A 43 -5.83 -2.57 -0.17
CA ALA A 43 -7.11 -2.58 0.52
C ALA A 43 -7.92 -3.85 0.23
N GLU A 44 -7.84 -4.39 -0.99
CA GLU A 44 -8.44 -5.68 -1.32
C GLU A 44 -7.64 -6.85 -0.75
N GLU A 45 -6.30 -6.76 -0.75
CA GLU A 45 -5.44 -7.81 -0.20
C GLU A 45 -5.59 -7.96 1.31
N ALA A 46 -5.84 -6.86 2.03
CA ALA A 46 -6.14 -6.89 3.46
C ALA A 46 -7.34 -7.79 3.82
N LYS A 47 -8.28 -7.99 2.89
CA LYS A 47 -9.45 -8.87 3.09
C LYS A 47 -9.12 -10.35 2.93
N ARG A 48 -7.93 -10.70 2.45
CA ARG A 48 -7.50 -12.06 2.08
C ARG A 48 -6.41 -12.62 2.98
N LEU A 49 -6.23 -12.07 4.19
CA LEU A 49 -5.29 -12.59 5.17
C LEU A 49 -5.77 -13.96 5.69
N ASN A 50 -5.28 -15.02 5.05
CA ASN A 50 -5.67 -16.40 5.34
C ASN A 50 -4.95 -16.95 6.59
N ALA A 51 -5.70 -17.71 7.39
CA ALA A 51 -5.15 -18.68 8.33
C ALA A 51 -5.08 -20.05 7.66
N GLU A 52 -3.97 -20.75 7.82
CA GLU A 52 -3.74 -22.06 7.21
C GLU A 52 -3.83 -23.14 8.30
N SER A 53 -4.73 -24.11 8.13
CA SER A 53 -4.79 -25.30 8.98
C SER A 53 -3.74 -26.31 8.56
N VAL A 54 -3.07 -26.93 9.53
CA VAL A 54 -2.00 -27.90 9.30
C VAL A 54 -2.40 -29.23 9.92
N THR A 55 -2.21 -30.33 9.18
CA THR A 55 -2.40 -31.68 9.72
C THR A 55 -1.38 -31.92 10.83
N GLY A 56 -1.88 -32.02 12.07
CA GLY A 56 -1.05 -32.29 13.24
C GLY A 56 -0.60 -33.75 13.30
N HIS A 57 0.62 -33.96 13.80
CA HIS A 57 1.14 -35.30 14.11
C HIS A 57 0.72 -35.78 15.52
N LEU A 58 0.12 -34.90 16.32
CA LEU A 58 -0.33 -35.17 17.69
C LEU A 58 -1.82 -35.51 17.70
N PRO A 59 -2.25 -36.56 18.44
CA PRO A 59 -3.67 -36.84 18.64
C PRO A 59 -4.32 -35.70 19.44
N ASN A 60 -5.54 -35.32 19.04
CA ASN A 60 -6.36 -34.29 19.71
C ASN A 60 -5.73 -32.89 19.77
N ALA A 61 -4.83 -32.54 18.84
CA ALA A 61 -4.26 -31.20 18.73
C ALA A 61 -4.71 -30.51 17.43
N GLU A 62 -5.12 -29.25 17.53
CA GLU A 62 -5.33 -28.38 16.37
C GLU A 62 -4.05 -27.58 16.10
N MET A 63 -3.58 -27.58 14.86
CA MET A 63 -2.42 -26.80 14.44
C MET A 63 -2.82 -25.81 13.36
N MET A 64 -2.47 -24.54 13.57
CA MET A 64 -2.77 -23.45 12.65
C MET A 64 -1.57 -22.52 12.48
N VAL A 65 -1.40 -21.98 11.28
CA VAL A 65 -0.47 -20.90 10.97
C VAL A 65 -1.26 -19.65 10.66
N ARG A 66 -0.95 -18.57 11.38
CA ARG A 66 -1.56 -17.26 11.15
C ARG A 66 -0.46 -16.22 10.96
N ARG A 67 -0.76 -15.21 10.14
CA ARG A 67 0.12 -14.06 9.90
C ARG A 67 -0.37 -12.91 10.78
N GLU A 68 0.57 -12.28 11.47
CA GLU A 68 0.33 -11.12 12.32
C GLU A 68 1.19 -9.95 11.85
N PRO A 69 0.75 -8.70 12.06
CA PRO A 69 1.57 -7.54 11.74
C PRO A 69 2.84 -7.53 12.57
N LEU A 70 3.94 -7.07 11.96
CA LEU A 70 5.24 -6.95 12.63
C LEU A 70 5.22 -5.90 13.76
N GLY A 71 4.31 -4.93 13.68
CA GLY A 71 4.21 -3.78 14.58
C GLY A 71 4.67 -2.49 13.92
N VAL A 72 5.33 -1.62 14.68
CA VAL A 72 5.70 -0.27 14.23
C VAL A 72 6.76 -0.32 13.13
N VAL A 73 6.54 0.39 12.02
CA VAL A 73 7.47 0.50 10.90
C VAL A 73 7.84 1.95 10.59
N GLY A 74 9.11 2.18 10.23
CA GLY A 74 9.59 3.44 9.68
C GLY A 74 9.73 3.37 8.15
N GLY A 75 9.20 4.37 7.44
CA GLY A 75 9.27 4.46 5.98
C GLY A 75 10.23 5.55 5.51
N VAL A 76 11.20 5.19 4.66
CA VAL A 76 12.06 6.14 3.94
C VAL A 76 11.89 5.89 2.44
N THR A 77 11.64 6.96 1.68
CA THR A 77 11.36 6.91 0.24
C THR A 77 12.26 7.87 -0.54
N PRO A 78 12.67 7.50 -1.77
CA PRO A 78 13.45 8.38 -2.62
C PRO A 78 12.58 9.48 -3.25
N TRP A 79 13.23 10.48 -3.84
CA TRP A 79 12.61 11.67 -4.40
C TRP A 79 12.09 11.51 -5.85
N ASN A 80 12.47 10.44 -6.55
CA ASN A 80 12.19 10.30 -7.98
C ASN A 80 10.74 9.91 -8.32
N PHE A 81 10.07 9.16 -7.43
CA PHE A 81 8.64 8.82 -7.50
C PHE A 81 8.00 8.99 -6.12
N PRO A 82 7.84 10.24 -5.65
CA PRO A 82 7.56 10.53 -4.25
C PRO A 82 6.22 9.96 -3.78
N SER A 83 5.18 9.98 -4.64
CA SER A 83 3.86 9.47 -4.28
C SER A 83 3.82 7.94 -4.38
N ALA A 84 4.30 7.38 -5.49
CA ALA A 84 4.22 5.94 -5.72
C ALA A 84 5.10 5.13 -4.74
N MET A 85 6.28 5.63 -4.37
CA MET A 85 7.14 4.94 -3.41
C MET A 85 6.58 4.97 -2.00
N LEU A 86 5.88 6.05 -1.62
CA LEU A 86 5.19 6.16 -0.35
C LEU A 86 4.01 5.21 -0.29
N THR A 87 3.09 5.30 -1.25
CA THR A 87 1.85 4.52 -1.20
C THR A 87 2.11 3.02 -1.27
N ARG A 88 3.11 2.57 -2.03
CA ARG A 88 3.50 1.16 -2.08
C ARG A 88 3.93 0.59 -0.72
N LYS A 89 4.60 1.40 0.12
CA LYS A 89 5.08 0.98 1.45
C LYS A 89 3.99 1.15 2.50
N ALA A 90 3.38 2.33 2.55
CA ALA A 90 2.39 2.68 3.56
C ALA A 90 1.11 1.84 3.44
N ALA A 91 0.64 1.57 2.21
CA ALA A 91 -0.55 0.73 2.02
C ALA A 91 -0.31 -0.72 2.46
N ALA A 92 0.86 -1.28 2.16
CA ALA A 92 1.22 -2.63 2.60
C ALA A 92 1.27 -2.73 4.13
N ALA A 93 1.87 -1.75 4.79
CA ALA A 93 1.92 -1.69 6.25
C ALA A 93 0.53 -1.59 6.87
N LEU A 94 -0.32 -0.67 6.38
CA LEU A 94 -1.69 -0.50 6.86
C LEU A 94 -2.58 -1.71 6.58
N ALA A 95 -2.36 -2.40 5.45
CA ALA A 95 -3.11 -3.62 5.11
C ALA A 95 -2.75 -4.81 6.02
N ALA A 96 -1.51 -4.86 6.51
CA ALA A 96 -1.05 -5.93 7.39
C ALA A 96 -1.58 -5.80 8.84
N GLY A 97 -1.83 -4.58 9.30
CA GLY A 97 -2.32 -4.27 10.65
C GLY A 97 -1.47 -3.23 11.37
#